data_AF-A0A355UK69-F1
#
_entry.id   AF-A0A355UK69-F1
#
_cell.length_a   1.000
_cell.length_b   1.000
_cell.length_c   1.000
_cell.angle_alpha   90.00
_cell.angle_beta   90.00
_cell.angle_gamma   90.00
#
_symmetry.space_group_name_H-M   'P 1'
#
loop_
_entity.id
_entity.type
_entity.pdbx_description
1 polymer ?
#
loop_
_entity_poly.entity_id
_entity_poly.type
_entity_poly.pdbx_seq_one_letter_code
_entity_poly.pdbx_strand_id
1 'polypeptide(L)'
;VEEVRRQFREIPGIMDYTAEPDSATCVDISTQAAIHELLFPASMIILAPVVVGFLLGDAALGAFLGGLIVSAQLLAVFSCNSGGAWDNAKKFIEAGNLKSPDGTVEGKGTDPHKAAVVGDTVGDPLKDTSGPALNPMIKVANIVALMAAPAVATVHVEAYWKILIFTFAFLALAWRFVQTSALEKARFDKEVNVPVPAKEGISV
;
A
#
# COMPACT_ATOMS: atom_id res chain seq x y z
N VAL A 1 3.27 -6.55 -13.21
CA VAL A 1 2.86 -6.34 -14.62
C VAL A 1 3.92 -6.84 -15.60
N GLU A 2 5.18 -6.46 -15.43
CA GLU A 2 6.25 -6.89 -16.32
C GLU A 2 6.43 -8.42 -16.36
N GLU A 3 6.36 -9.09 -15.20
CA GLU A 3 6.42 -10.55 -15.13
C GLU A 3 5.31 -11.23 -15.95
N VAL A 4 4.07 -10.77 -15.83
CA VAL A 4 2.95 -11.29 -16.62
C VAL A 4 3.20 -11.07 -18.12
N ARG A 5 3.72 -9.89 -18.51
CA ARG A 5 4.10 -9.61 -19.92
C ARG A 5 5.28 -10.47 -20.38
N ARG A 6 6.21 -10.82 -19.49
CA ARG A 6 7.32 -11.73 -19.78
C ARG A 6 6.80 -13.13 -20.07
N GLN A 7 5.92 -13.66 -19.20
CA GLN A 7 5.31 -14.98 -19.40
C GLN A 7 4.54 -15.08 -20.72
N PHE A 8 3.72 -14.08 -21.05
CA PHE A 8 3.01 -14.05 -22.34
C PHE A 8 3.92 -13.98 -23.57
N ARG A 9 5.13 -13.43 -23.46
CA ARG A 9 6.09 -13.32 -24.58
C ARG A 9 6.99 -14.55 -24.70
N GLU A 10 7.42 -15.12 -23.58
CA GLU A 10 8.50 -16.10 -23.53
C GLU A 10 8.01 -17.55 -23.41
N ILE A 11 6.79 -17.79 -22.90
CA ILE A 11 6.27 -19.15 -22.71
C ILE A 11 5.31 -19.47 -23.86
N PRO A 12 5.70 -20.34 -24.82
CA PRO A 12 4.84 -20.72 -25.93
C PRO A 12 3.61 -21.49 -25.41
N GLY A 13 2.44 -21.26 -26.01
CA GLY A 13 1.22 -21.99 -25.67
C GLY A 13 0.40 -21.44 -24.49
N ILE A 14 0.86 -20.38 -23.80
CA ILE A 14 0.06 -19.72 -22.75
C ILE A 14 -1.22 -19.09 -23.33
N MET A 15 -1.11 -18.36 -24.44
CA MET A 15 -2.27 -17.73 -25.09
C MET A 15 -3.24 -18.74 -25.70
N ASP A 16 -2.73 -19.92 -26.04
CA ASP A 16 -3.50 -21.04 -26.61
C ASP A 16 -4.01 -22.00 -25.53
N TYR A 17 -3.80 -21.70 -24.24
CA TYR A 17 -4.19 -22.51 -23.09
C TYR A 17 -3.60 -23.93 -23.06
N THR A 18 -2.48 -24.16 -23.74
CA THR A 18 -1.78 -25.45 -23.79
C THR A 18 -0.63 -25.55 -22.79
N ALA A 19 -0.13 -24.40 -22.31
CA ALA A 19 0.90 -24.32 -21.28
C ALA A 19 0.35 -23.63 -20.02
N GLU A 20 0.75 -24.12 -18.85
CA GLU A 20 0.37 -23.53 -17.56
C GLU A 20 1.21 -22.29 -17.23
N PRO A 21 0.60 -21.21 -16.69
CA PRO A 21 1.32 -20.02 -16.28
C PRO A 21 2.11 -20.24 -14.97
N ASP A 22 3.25 -19.56 -14.85
CA ASP A 22 4.06 -19.60 -13.63
C ASP A 22 3.49 -18.68 -12.56
N SER A 23 2.58 -19.23 -11.76
CA SER A 23 1.93 -18.52 -10.66
C SER A 23 2.86 -18.32 -9.46
N ALA A 24 3.83 -19.22 -9.24
CA ALA A 24 4.74 -19.15 -8.10
C ALA A 24 5.58 -17.87 -8.15
N THR A 25 6.14 -17.53 -9.31
CA THR A 25 6.92 -16.31 -9.48
C THR A 25 6.07 -15.05 -9.22
N CYS A 26 4.80 -15.02 -9.63
CA CYS A 26 3.91 -13.89 -9.35
C CYS A 26 3.63 -13.75 -7.83
N VAL A 27 3.43 -14.88 -7.14
CA VAL A 27 3.20 -14.91 -5.68
C VAL A 27 4.43 -14.42 -4.93
N ASP A 28 5.62 -14.90 -5.29
CA ASP A 28 6.88 -14.51 -4.65
C ASP A 28 7.15 -13.01 -4.77
N ILE A 29 6.95 -12.43 -5.97
CA ILE A 29 7.09 -10.97 -6.18
C ILE A 29 6.15 -10.18 -5.27
N SER A 30 4.87 -10.58 -5.22
CA SER A 30 3.88 -9.88 -4.40
C SER A 30 4.16 -10.00 -2.89
N THR A 31 4.64 -11.16 -2.45
CA THR A 31 4.95 -11.46 -1.05
C THR A 31 6.15 -10.67 -0.56
N GLN A 32 7.24 -10.67 -1.32
CA GLN A 32 8.45 -9.93 -0.96
C GLN A 32 8.18 -8.42 -0.91
N ALA A 33 7.47 -7.90 -1.92
CA ALA A 33 7.09 -6.49 -1.95
C ALA A 33 6.20 -6.11 -0.76
N ALA A 34 5.19 -6.92 -0.45
CA ALA A 34 4.26 -6.64 0.66
C ALA A 34 4.97 -6.58 2.02
N ILE A 35 5.89 -7.52 2.30
CA ILE A 35 6.61 -7.55 3.57
C ILE A 35 7.52 -6.32 3.71
N HIS A 36 8.27 -5.99 2.66
CA HIS A 36 9.23 -4.90 2.71
C HIS A 36 8.55 -3.52 2.80
N GLU A 37 7.49 -3.30 2.03
CA GLU A 37 6.77 -2.02 1.99
C GLU A 37 5.91 -1.78 3.25
N LEU A 38 5.53 -2.83 4.01
CA LEU A 38 4.73 -2.70 5.23
C LEU A 38 5.54 -2.16 6.42
N LEU A 39 6.85 -2.40 6.47
CA LEU A 39 7.71 -2.00 7.59
C LEU A 39 7.72 -0.49 7.80
N PHE A 40 7.80 0.27 6.71
CA PHE A 40 7.84 1.72 6.77
C PHE A 40 6.58 2.35 7.39
N PRO A 41 5.36 2.15 6.84
CA PRO A 41 4.15 2.71 7.43
C PRO A 41 3.89 2.18 8.84
N ALA A 42 4.16 0.89 9.13
CA ALA A 42 4.00 0.35 10.47
C ALA A 42 4.89 1.06 11.50
N SER A 43 6.15 1.34 11.14
CA SER A 43 7.07 2.07 12.02
C SER A 43 6.61 3.49 12.30
N MET A 44 6.11 4.21 11.28
CA MET A 44 5.64 5.58 11.40
C MET A 44 4.48 5.72 12.39
N ILE A 45 3.54 4.77 12.38
CA ILE A 45 2.35 4.77 13.25
C ILE A 45 2.74 4.63 14.72
N ILE A 46 3.77 3.84 15.01
CA ILE A 46 4.26 3.60 16.38
C ILE A 46 5.09 4.80 16.86
N LEU A 47 5.90 5.37 15.97
CA LEU A 47 6.88 6.37 16.36
C LEU A 47 6.31 7.78 16.44
N ALA A 48 5.39 8.15 15.55
CA ALA A 48 4.84 9.49 15.51
C ALA A 48 4.22 9.94 16.85
N PRO A 49 3.39 9.13 17.55
CA PRO A 49 2.85 9.51 18.86
C PRO A 49 3.95 9.64 19.93
N VAL A 50 4.97 8.78 19.88
CA VAL A 50 6.11 8.83 20.82
C VAL A 50 6.89 10.13 20.62
N VAL A 51 7.27 10.44 19.38
CA VAL A 51 8.02 11.64 19.04
C VAL A 51 7.24 12.90 19.41
N VAL A 52 5.96 12.97 19.03
CA VAL A 52 5.09 14.12 19.37
C VAL A 52 4.96 14.28 20.89
N GLY A 53 4.70 13.19 21.62
CA GLY A 53 4.56 13.22 23.07
C GLY A 53 5.82 13.71 23.77
N PHE A 54 6.99 13.15 23.45
CA PHE A 54 8.23 13.51 24.13
C PHE A 54 8.83 14.85 23.68
N LEU A 55 8.57 15.31 22.46
CA LEU A 55 9.08 16.60 21.98
C LEU A 55 8.15 17.79 22.26
N LEU A 56 6.83 17.59 22.15
CA LEU A 56 5.85 18.67 22.20
C LEU A 56 4.94 18.62 23.43
N GLY A 57 4.98 17.53 24.20
CA GLY A 57 4.20 17.34 25.41
C GLY A 57 2.84 16.69 25.21
N ASP A 58 2.12 16.52 26.32
CA ASP A 58 0.84 15.84 26.42
C ASP A 58 -0.30 16.56 25.68
N ALA A 59 -0.38 17.89 25.78
CA ALA A 59 -1.38 18.68 25.07
C ALA A 59 -1.24 18.56 23.54
N ALA A 60 0.00 18.59 23.04
CA ALA A 60 0.29 18.42 21.61
C ALA A 60 0.01 16.99 21.13
N LEU A 61 0.33 15.98 21.96
CA LEU A 61 -0.03 14.59 21.69
C LEU A 61 -1.56 14.41 21.58
N GLY A 62 -2.33 15.00 22.49
CA GLY A 62 -3.78 14.99 22.42
C GLY A 62 -4.33 15.62 21.15
N ALA A 63 -3.81 16.79 20.76
CA ALA A 63 -4.19 17.46 19.51
C ALA A 63 -3.82 16.64 18.26
N PHE A 64 -2.63 16.01 18.26
CA PHE A 64 -2.17 15.13 17.19
C PHE A 64 -3.10 13.93 17.00
N LEU A 65 -3.47 13.23 18.09
CA LEU A 65 -4.41 12.11 18.02
C LEU A 65 -5.79 12.55 17.55
N GLY A 66 -6.30 13.68 18.03
CA GLY A 66 -7.57 14.24 17.58
C GLY A 66 -7.58 14.52 16.07
N GLY A 67 -6.54 15.16 15.55
CA GLY A 67 -6.38 15.42 14.13
C GLY A 67 -6.22 14.14 13.30
N LEU A 68 -5.43 13.18 13.80
CA LEU A 68 -5.23 11.87 13.18
C LEU A 68 -6.56 11.12 13.05
N ILE A 69 -7.38 11.07 14.11
CA ILE A 69 -8.67 10.37 14.08
C ILE A 69 -9.61 11.00 13.05
N VAL A 70 -9.80 12.32 13.07
CA VAL A 70 -10.76 12.99 12.18
C VAL A 70 -10.33 12.87 10.72
N SER A 71 -9.04 13.11 10.42
CA SER A 71 -8.53 13.03 9.05
C SER A 71 -8.53 11.60 8.51
N ALA A 72 -8.00 10.64 9.26
CA ALA A 72 -7.90 9.25 8.82
C ALA A 72 -9.28 8.61 8.68
N GLN A 73 -10.24 8.90 9.59
CA GLN A 73 -11.59 8.35 9.50
C GLN A 73 -12.31 8.81 8.23
N LEU A 74 -12.21 10.11 7.90
CA LEU A 74 -12.82 10.65 6.67
C LEU A 74 -12.18 10.04 5.42
N LEU A 75 -10.86 9.91 5.41
CA LEU A 75 -10.13 9.31 4.29
C LEU A 75 -10.43 7.82 4.13
N ALA A 76 -10.59 7.08 5.22
CA ALA A 76 -10.95 5.66 5.21
C ALA A 76 -12.31 5.44 4.53
N VAL A 77 -13.32 6.20 4.96
CA VAL A 77 -14.67 6.11 4.39
C VAL A 77 -14.68 6.51 2.92
N PHE A 78 -13.99 7.61 2.58
CA PHE A 78 -13.83 8.03 1.19
C PHE A 78 -13.21 6.92 0.32
N SER A 79 -12.08 6.36 0.75
CA SER A 79 -11.33 5.37 -0.03
C SER A 79 -12.12 4.09 -0.27
N CYS A 80 -12.77 3.56 0.79
CA CYS A 80 -13.61 2.37 0.67
C CYS A 80 -14.84 2.61 -0.21
N ASN A 81 -15.52 3.74 -0.06
CA ASN A 81 -16.73 4.04 -0.82
C ASN A 81 -16.42 4.34 -2.29
N SER A 82 -15.39 5.14 -2.58
CA SER A 82 -14.99 5.47 -3.95
C SER A 82 -14.50 4.23 -4.71
N GLY A 83 -13.63 3.42 -4.12
CA GLY A 83 -13.18 2.19 -4.77
C GLY A 83 -14.30 1.17 -4.94
N GLY A 84 -15.19 1.01 -3.96
CA GLY A 84 -16.38 0.16 -4.09
C GLY A 84 -17.37 0.65 -5.16
N ALA A 85 -17.53 1.97 -5.29
CA ALA A 85 -18.36 2.56 -6.34
C ALA A 85 -17.78 2.30 -7.74
N TRP A 86 -16.46 2.42 -7.93
CA TRP A 86 -15.83 2.12 -9.22
C TRP A 86 -15.91 0.64 -9.59
N ASP A 87 -15.71 -0.28 -8.64
CA ASP A 87 -15.89 -1.73 -8.91
C ASP A 87 -17.35 -2.06 -9.27
N ASN A 88 -18.31 -1.49 -8.54
CA ASN A 88 -19.73 -1.69 -8.82
C ASN A 88 -20.14 -1.07 -10.15
N ALA A 89 -19.58 0.07 -10.54
CA ALA A 89 -19.82 0.67 -11.85
C ALA A 89 -19.29 -0.23 -12.98
N LYS A 90 -18.09 -0.80 -12.83
CA LYS A 90 -17.55 -1.80 -13.76
C LYS A 90 -18.47 -3.03 -13.86
N LYS A 91 -18.85 -3.61 -12.73
CA LYS A 91 -19.77 -4.77 -12.67
C LYS A 91 -21.14 -4.47 -13.30
N PHE A 92 -21.65 -3.25 -13.15
CA PHE A 92 -22.91 -2.81 -13.74
C PHE A 92 -22.84 -2.82 -15.28
N ILE A 93 -21.75 -2.36 -15.86
CA ILE A 93 -21.50 -2.40 -17.32
C ILE A 93 -21.30 -3.84 -17.78
N GLU A 94 -20.55 -4.65 -17.03
CA GLU A 94 -20.33 -6.08 -17.36
C GLU A 94 -21.61 -6.92 -17.32
N ALA A 95 -22.61 -6.50 -16.54
CA ALA A 95 -23.94 -7.09 -16.50
C ALA A 95 -24.85 -6.63 -17.65
N GLY A 96 -24.40 -5.73 -18.52
CA GLY A 96 -25.18 -5.20 -19.64
C GLY A 96 -26.28 -4.22 -19.24
N ASN A 97 -26.16 -3.61 -18.05
CA ASN A 97 -27.17 -2.68 -17.55
C ASN A 97 -26.98 -1.25 -18.07
N LEU A 98 -25.80 -0.94 -18.64
CA LEU A 98 -25.54 0.35 -19.27
C LEU A 98 -26.05 0.33 -20.71
N LYS A 99 -26.87 1.32 -21.06
CA LYS A 99 -27.37 1.53 -22.42
C LYS A 99 -26.96 2.90 -22.91
N SER A 100 -26.46 2.96 -24.13
CA SER A 100 -26.19 4.22 -24.81
C SER A 100 -27.50 4.90 -25.23
N PRO A 101 -27.47 6.22 -25.54
CA PRO A 101 -28.67 6.99 -25.89
C PRO A 101 -29.43 6.46 -27.13
N ASP A 102 -28.75 5.70 -27.96
CA ASP A 102 -29.26 4.99 -29.14
C ASP A 102 -29.89 3.62 -28.82
N GLY A 103 -29.88 3.20 -27.54
CA GLY A 103 -30.44 1.94 -27.06
C GLY A 103 -29.49 0.74 -27.15
N THR A 104 -28.24 0.93 -27.61
CA THR A 104 -27.24 -0.14 -27.64
C THR A 104 -26.74 -0.47 -26.23
N VAL A 105 -26.55 -1.76 -25.94
CA VAL A 105 -26.02 -2.21 -24.64
C VAL A 105 -24.51 -2.05 -24.65
N GLU A 106 -23.99 -1.23 -23.74
CA GLU A 106 -22.57 -1.03 -23.53
C GLU A 106 -22.04 -2.16 -22.64
N GLY A 107 -21.49 -3.20 -23.28
CA GLY A 107 -20.99 -4.40 -22.62
C GLY A 107 -19.47 -4.48 -22.53
N LYS A 108 -18.94 -5.68 -22.29
CA LYS A 108 -17.49 -5.91 -22.20
C LYS A 108 -16.77 -5.51 -23.50
N GLY A 109 -15.66 -4.80 -23.35
CA GLY A 109 -14.80 -4.38 -24.46
C GLY A 109 -15.18 -3.04 -25.11
N THR A 110 -16.31 -2.44 -24.73
CA THR A 110 -16.66 -1.08 -25.18
C THR A 110 -15.81 -0.03 -24.46
N ASP A 111 -15.76 1.19 -24.99
CA ASP A 111 -14.96 2.26 -24.39
C ASP A 111 -15.43 2.66 -22.99
N PRO A 112 -16.74 2.72 -22.68
CA PRO A 112 -17.23 2.86 -21.31
C PRO A 112 -16.76 1.74 -20.37
N HIS A 113 -16.72 0.48 -20.84
CA HIS A 113 -16.21 -0.64 -20.05
C HIS A 113 -14.71 -0.48 -19.74
N LYS A 114 -13.89 -0.13 -20.73
CA LYS A 114 -12.46 0.13 -20.52
C LYS A 114 -12.23 1.26 -19.52
N ALA A 115 -13.01 2.34 -19.60
CA ALA A 115 -12.92 3.45 -18.64
C ALA A 115 -13.28 3.01 -17.22
N ALA A 116 -14.30 2.17 -17.05
CA ALA A 116 -14.68 1.62 -15.75
C ALA A 116 -13.63 0.64 -15.20
N VAL A 117 -12.97 -0.15 -16.06
CA VAL A 117 -11.84 -1.00 -15.66
C VAL A 117 -10.69 -0.15 -15.14
N VAL A 118 -10.35 0.97 -15.79
CA VAL A 118 -9.34 1.90 -15.29
C VAL A 118 -9.75 2.48 -13.92
N GLY A 119 -11.01 2.89 -13.76
CA GLY A 119 -11.52 3.37 -12.47
C GLY A 119 -11.39 2.35 -11.35
N ASP A 120 -11.72 1.09 -11.61
CA ASP A 120 -11.58 0.00 -10.65
C ASP A 120 -10.10 -0.26 -10.29
N THR A 121 -9.19 -0.26 -11.27
CA THR A 121 -7.76 -0.42 -10.99
C THR A 121 -7.16 0.71 -10.15
N VAL A 122 -7.71 1.92 -10.23
CA VAL A 122 -7.37 3.04 -9.33
C VAL A 122 -8.01 2.85 -7.95
N GLY A 123 -9.20 2.25 -7.90
CA GLY A 123 -9.95 1.95 -6.68
C GLY A 123 -9.42 0.78 -5.87
N ASP A 124 -8.75 -0.20 -6.47
CA ASP A 124 -8.27 -1.41 -5.79
C ASP A 124 -7.31 -1.09 -4.63
N PRO A 125 -6.24 -0.28 -4.81
CA PRO A 125 -5.39 0.10 -3.67
C PRO A 125 -6.13 0.88 -2.59
N LEU A 126 -7.17 1.64 -2.96
CA LEU A 126 -7.95 2.45 -2.03
C LEU A 126 -8.90 1.61 -1.19
N LYS A 127 -9.65 0.69 -1.79
CA LYS A 127 -10.68 -0.10 -1.09
C LYS A 127 -10.10 -1.35 -0.40
N ASP A 128 -9.00 -1.91 -0.91
CA ASP A 128 -8.48 -3.19 -0.41
C ASP A 128 -7.18 -3.05 0.40
N THR A 129 -6.47 -1.93 0.28
CA THR A 129 -5.21 -1.70 1.01
C THR A 129 -5.29 -0.53 1.97
N SER A 130 -5.32 0.71 1.46
CA SER A 130 -5.15 1.90 2.30
C SER A 130 -6.39 2.25 3.11
N GLY A 131 -7.58 2.21 2.51
CA GLY A 131 -8.85 2.55 3.17
C GLY A 131 -9.11 1.72 4.42
N PRO A 132 -9.16 0.37 4.33
CA PRO A 132 -9.35 -0.48 5.49
C PRO A 132 -8.21 -0.40 6.52
N ALA A 133 -6.97 -0.16 6.09
CA ALA A 133 -5.80 -0.09 6.97
C ALA A 133 -5.77 1.16 7.87
N LEU A 134 -6.49 2.23 7.52
CA LEU A 134 -6.56 3.44 8.35
C LEU A 134 -7.26 3.20 9.70
N ASN A 135 -8.27 2.32 9.77
CA ASN A 135 -8.95 1.99 11.03
C ASN A 135 -8.04 1.33 12.08
N PRO A 136 -7.32 0.22 11.78
CA PRO A 136 -6.38 -0.35 12.72
C PRO A 136 -5.20 0.59 13.00
N MET A 137 -4.76 1.39 12.02
CA MET A 137 -3.74 2.43 12.21
C MET A 137 -4.12 3.40 13.34
N ILE A 138 -5.34 3.95 13.31
CA ILE A 138 -5.84 4.85 14.37
C ILE A 138 -5.79 4.16 15.74
N LYS A 139 -6.24 2.90 15.81
CA LYS A 139 -6.24 2.14 17.07
C LYS A 139 -4.83 1.93 17.61
N VAL A 140 -3.88 1.55 16.77
CA VAL A 140 -2.49 1.33 17.18
C VAL A 140 -1.86 2.63 17.65
N ALA A 141 -2.03 3.74 16.91
CA ALA A 141 -1.52 5.04 17.33
C ALA A 141 -2.05 5.47 18.71
N ASN A 142 -3.36 5.28 18.94
CA ASN A 142 -3.99 5.60 20.22
C ASN A 142 -3.48 4.73 21.37
N ILE A 143 -3.32 3.42 21.15
CA ILE A 143 -2.78 2.50 22.17
C ILE A 143 -1.34 2.88 22.52
N VAL A 144 -0.49 3.15 21.53
CA VAL A 144 0.90 3.54 21.75
C VAL A 144 0.98 4.86 22.52
N ALA A 145 0.16 5.85 22.14
CA ALA A 145 0.10 7.12 22.85
C ALA A 145 -0.35 6.96 24.31
N LEU A 146 -1.36 6.12 24.55
CA LEU A 146 -1.83 5.83 25.90
C LEU A 146 -0.74 5.16 26.76
N MET A 147 0.04 4.24 26.17
CA MET A 147 1.17 3.61 26.85
C MET A 147 2.31 4.61 27.13
N ALA A 148 2.53 5.59 26.24
CA ALA A 148 3.56 6.60 26.40
C ALA A 148 3.17 7.75 27.35
N ALA A 149 1.87 8.00 27.55
CA ALA A 149 1.37 9.16 28.29
C ALA A 149 1.95 9.34 29.71
N PRO A 150 2.08 8.31 30.57
CA PRO A 150 2.68 8.48 31.90
C PRO A 150 4.16 8.90 31.85
N ALA A 151 4.90 8.40 30.85
CA ALA A 151 6.30 8.77 30.65
C ALA A 151 6.41 10.20 30.11
N VAL A 152 5.54 10.58 29.17
CA VAL A 152 5.48 11.97 28.65
C VAL A 152 5.16 12.97 29.77
N ALA A 153 4.24 12.65 30.68
CA ALA A 153 3.85 13.53 31.78
C ALA A 153 4.93 13.72 32.86
N THR A 154 5.91 12.82 32.94
CA THR A 154 6.95 12.84 33.98
C THR A 154 8.31 13.37 33.51
N VAL A 155 8.53 13.47 32.20
CA VAL A 155 9.79 13.98 31.64
C VAL A 155 9.93 15.49 31.84
N HIS A 156 10.99 15.90 32.55
CA HIS A 156 11.33 17.30 32.80
C HIS A 156 12.35 17.84 31.78
N VAL A 157 12.42 19.17 31.66
CA VAL A 157 13.10 19.96 30.60
C VAL A 157 14.56 19.56 30.30
N GLU A 158 15.29 19.01 31.27
CA GLU A 158 16.69 18.56 31.14
C GLU A 158 16.88 17.36 30.17
N ALA A 159 15.81 16.66 29.78
CA ALA A 159 15.87 15.48 28.90
C ALA A 159 15.65 15.79 27.41
N TYR A 160 15.21 16.99 27.03
CA TYR A 160 14.84 17.33 25.65
C TYR A 160 15.98 17.15 24.65
N TRP A 161 17.21 17.49 25.03
CA TRP A 161 18.36 17.34 24.14
C TRP A 161 18.71 15.86 23.85
N LYS A 162 18.48 14.96 24.82
CA LYS A 162 18.67 13.51 24.63
C LYS A 162 17.58 12.92 23.74
N ILE A 163 16.34 13.39 23.89
CA ILE A 163 15.22 13.01 23.03
C ILE A 163 15.45 13.50 21.60
N LEU A 164 15.92 14.73 21.43
CA LEU A 164 16.29 15.27 20.12
C LEU A 164 17.39 14.44 19.46
N ILE A 165 18.46 14.05 20.17
CA ILE A 165 19.51 13.18 19.63
C ILE A 165 18.95 11.81 19.23
N PHE A 166 18.12 11.18 20.08
CA PHE A 166 17.50 9.89 19.76
C PHE A 166 16.58 9.98 18.54
N THR A 167 15.80 11.06 18.46
CA THR A 167 14.88 11.30 17.34
C THR A 167 15.66 11.56 16.06
N PHE A 168 16.73 12.34 16.11
CA PHE A 168 17.58 12.63 14.94
C PHE A 168 18.36 11.39 14.47
N ALA A 169 18.92 10.62 15.41
CA ALA A 169 19.60 9.37 15.11
C ALA A 169 18.64 8.33 14.50
N PHE A 170 17.41 8.28 15.01
CA PHE A 170 16.38 7.40 14.47
C PHE A 170 15.86 7.87 13.11
N LEU A 171 15.61 9.16 12.93
CA LEU A 171 15.24 9.73 11.62
C LEU A 171 16.35 9.51 10.59
N ALA A 172 17.62 9.60 10.99
CA ALA A 172 18.75 9.25 10.13
C ALA A 172 18.78 7.76 9.79
N LEU A 173 18.44 6.88 10.74
CA LEU A 173 18.32 5.44 10.52
C LEU A 173 17.12 5.09 9.63
N ALA A 174 15.97 5.71 9.83
CA ALA A 174 14.78 5.57 9.01
C ALA A 174 15.01 6.12 7.60
N TRP A 175 15.69 7.27 7.48
CA TRP A 175 16.11 7.83 6.20
C TRP A 175 17.08 6.89 5.48
N ARG A 176 18.06 6.36 6.21
CA ARG A 176 19.01 5.39 5.67
C ARG A 176 18.31 4.09 5.26
N PHE A 177 17.32 3.64 6.03
CA PHE A 177 16.48 2.50 5.70
C PHE A 177 15.65 2.76 4.44
N VAL A 178 14.99 3.92 4.34
CA VAL A 178 14.27 4.33 3.12
C VAL A 178 15.21 4.42 1.92
N GLN A 179 16.45 4.91 2.11
CA GLN A 179 17.46 4.89 1.05
C GLN A 179 17.86 3.48 0.67
N THR A 180 18.12 2.59 1.63
CA THR A 180 18.45 1.18 1.33
C THR A 180 17.29 0.48 0.65
N SER A 181 16.06 0.72 1.09
CA SER A 181 14.83 0.22 0.48
C SER A 181 14.64 0.75 -0.95
N ALA A 182 14.95 2.02 -1.21
CA ALA A 182 14.91 2.59 -2.55
C ALA A 182 16.01 2.03 -3.46
N LEU A 183 17.20 1.77 -2.91
CA LEU A 183 18.31 1.14 -3.62
C LEU A 183 18.04 -0.34 -3.89
N GLU A 184 17.45 -1.06 -2.94
CA GLU A 184 17.01 -2.45 -3.09
C GLU A 184 15.87 -2.55 -4.09
N LYS A 185 14.92 -1.61 -4.08
CA LYS A 185 13.87 -1.52 -5.10
C LYS A 185 14.45 -1.24 -6.49
N ALA A 186 15.39 -0.30 -6.60
CA ALA A 186 16.10 -0.05 -7.86
C ALA A 186 16.97 -1.23 -8.33
N ARG A 187 17.45 -2.05 -7.39
CA ARG A 187 18.19 -3.29 -7.67
C ARG A 187 17.25 -4.42 -8.07
N PHE A 188 16.11 -4.56 -7.39
CA PHE A 188 15.06 -5.52 -7.70
C PHE A 188 14.45 -5.22 -9.07
N ASP A 189 14.15 -3.95 -9.37
CA ASP A 189 13.71 -3.50 -10.69
C ASP A 189 14.76 -3.80 -11.77
N LYS A 190 16.06 -3.82 -11.43
CA LYS A 190 17.11 -4.27 -12.35
C LYS A 190 17.18 -5.78 -12.48
N GLU A 191 17.05 -6.54 -11.40
CA GLU A 191 17.11 -8.01 -11.38
C GLU A 191 15.89 -8.66 -12.05
N VAL A 192 14.69 -8.08 -11.88
CA VAL A 192 13.46 -8.49 -12.58
C VAL A 192 13.51 -8.17 -14.09
N ASN A 193 14.28 -7.16 -14.49
CA ASN A 193 14.47 -6.78 -15.90
C ASN A 193 15.68 -7.48 -16.55
N VAL A 194 16.33 -8.42 -15.85
CA VAL A 194 17.33 -9.30 -16.48
C VAL A 194 16.57 -10.39 -17.24
N PRO A 195 16.85 -10.60 -18.54
CA PRO A 195 16.24 -11.71 -19.27
C PRO A 195 16.58 -13.02 -18.57
N VAL A 196 15.56 -13.80 -18.22
CA VAL A 196 15.71 -15.12 -17.60
C VAL A 196 16.52 -15.98 -18.58
N PRO A 197 17.68 -16.53 -18.19
CA PRO A 197 18.38 -17.47 -19.05
C PRO A 197 17.45 -18.66 -19.29
N ALA A 198 17.27 -19.02 -20.57
CA ALA A 198 16.46 -20.16 -20.97
C ALA A 198 16.84 -21.37 -20.11
N LYS A 199 15.91 -21.90 -19.31
CA LYS A 199 16.14 -23.11 -18.53
C LYS A 199 16.49 -24.22 -19.52
N GLU A 200 17.75 -24.64 -19.54
CA GLU A 200 18.10 -25.96 -20.04
C GLU A 200 17.32 -26.99 -19.22
N GLY A 201 16.66 -27.90 -19.93
CA GLY A 201 15.63 -28.78 -19.39
C GLY A 201 16.09 -29.52 -18.13
N ILE A 202 15.31 -29.38 -17.07
CA ILE A 202 15.31 -30.34 -15.97
C ILE A 202 14.09 -31.22 -16.20
N SER A 203 14.35 -32.42 -16.71
CA SER A 203 13.41 -33.53 -16.75
C SER A 203 13.21 -34.08 -15.34
N VAL A 204 11.99 -33.93 -14.80
CA VAL A 204 11.39 -34.86 -13.83
C VAL A 204 9.91 -34.95 -14.14
#